data_AF-A0A8C8DE51-F1
#
_entry.id   AF-A0A8C8DE51-F1
#
_cell.length_a   1.000
_cell.length_b   1.000
_cell.length_c   1.000
_cell.angle_alpha   90.00
_cell.angle_beta   90.00
_cell.angle_gamma   90.00
#
_symmetry.space_group_name_H-M   'P 1'
#
loop_
_entity.id
_entity.type
_entity.pdbx_description
1 polymer ?
#
loop_
_entity_poly.entity_id
_entity_poly.type
_entity_poly.pdbx_seq_one_letter_code
_entity_poly.pdbx_strand_id
1 'polypeptide(L)'
;MAIQTITWMSAFLCLVQVFSMPMPCQLQGQLVRTTHNLLRDMGGHFPLECLQENVFMAFPATSFATSGAPQVRAIYETLKNIDTLFGTDELPSMWDQPKLEYFQNIIYRQIEESECMSSVDTSDYPIRAEGLKTYFGNIAAVLKEKNFSYCAWEVVRKELLYTLEFILKHTSDSLLWSNRT
;
A
#
# COMPACT_ATOMS: atom_id res chain seq x y z
N MET A 1 50.11 17.83 18.63
CA MET A 1 49.93 16.38 18.40
C MET A 1 48.66 15.86 19.09
N ALA A 2 48.55 15.89 20.42
CA ALA A 2 47.38 15.34 21.13
C ALA A 2 46.03 16.07 20.87
N ILE A 3 46.05 17.38 20.65
CA ILE A 3 44.81 18.16 20.43
C ILE A 3 44.20 17.89 19.04
N GLN A 4 45.04 17.72 18.01
CA GLN A 4 44.59 17.39 16.65
C GLN A 4 43.97 15.98 16.55
N THR A 5 44.51 15.01 17.30
CA THR A 5 43.96 13.66 17.35
C THR A 5 42.60 13.63 18.06
N ILE A 6 42.42 14.43 19.12
CA ILE A 6 41.13 14.55 19.82
C ILE A 6 40.05 15.15 18.91
N THR A 7 40.38 16.21 18.16
CA THR A 7 39.42 16.84 17.23
C THR A 7 39.00 15.93 16.08
N TRP A 8 39.90 15.09 15.58
CA TRP A 8 39.58 14.09 14.55
C TRP A 8 38.63 13.01 15.12
N MET A 9 38.93 12.49 16.30
CA MET A 9 38.08 11.48 16.95
C MET A 9 36.67 12.01 17.24
N SER A 10 36.53 13.27 17.68
CA SER A 10 35.21 13.89 17.86
C SER A 10 34.45 14.09 16.56
N ALA A 11 35.14 14.46 15.47
CA ALA A 11 34.51 14.62 14.16
C ALA A 11 34.04 13.28 13.57
N PHE A 12 34.84 12.22 13.70
CA PHE A 12 34.44 10.87 13.32
C PHE A 12 33.27 10.35 14.16
N LEU A 13 33.27 10.58 15.49
CA LEU A 13 32.15 10.23 16.37
C LEU A 13 30.86 10.98 15.97
N CYS A 14 30.95 12.27 15.65
CA CYS A 14 29.78 13.05 15.20
C CYS A 14 29.24 12.53 13.85
N LEU A 15 30.11 12.18 12.90
CA LEU A 15 29.70 11.62 11.62
C LEU A 15 28.98 10.26 11.80
N VAL A 16 29.49 9.38 12.67
CA VAL A 16 28.86 8.09 12.97
C VAL A 16 27.49 8.26 13.65
N GLN A 17 27.31 9.30 14.47
CA GLN A 17 26.01 9.61 15.10
C GLN A 17 24.96 10.16 14.13
N VAL A 18 25.36 10.87 13.05
CA VAL A 18 24.43 11.37 12.02
C VAL A 18 23.94 10.23 11.11
N PHE A 19 24.79 9.24 10.83
CA PHE A 19 24.42 8.06 10.01
C PHE A 19 23.64 6.97 10.78
N SER A 20 23.40 7.13 12.08
CA SER A 20 22.72 6.15 12.93
C SER A 20 21.32 6.58 13.40
N MET A 21 20.79 7.70 12.93
CA MET A 21 19.39 8.02 13.16
C MET A 21 18.51 7.04 12.37
N PRO A 22 17.67 6.22 13.03
CA PRO A 22 16.74 5.37 12.32
C PRO A 22 15.82 6.28 11.50
N MET A 23 15.73 6.05 10.20
CA MET A 23 14.69 6.69 9.40
C MET A 23 13.35 6.37 10.05
N PRO A 24 12.49 7.36 10.34
CA PRO A 24 11.19 7.09 10.91
C PRO A 24 10.44 6.16 9.95
N CYS A 25 10.02 5.01 10.46
CA CYS A 25 9.27 4.03 9.67
C CYS A 25 7.94 4.67 9.24
N GLN A 26 7.76 4.92 7.95
CA GLN A 26 6.60 5.64 7.43
C GLN A 26 6.27 5.21 6.00
N LEU A 27 4.97 5.19 5.68
CA LEU A 27 4.47 5.01 4.32
C LEU A 27 4.50 6.34 3.58
N GLN A 28 4.94 6.35 2.33
CA GLN A 28 4.99 7.56 1.52
C GLN A 28 3.63 7.81 0.85
N GLY A 29 2.95 8.89 1.23
CA GLY A 29 1.65 9.23 0.68
C GLY A 29 1.66 9.46 -0.83
N GLN A 30 2.78 9.94 -1.37
CA GLN A 30 2.94 10.13 -2.81
C GLN A 30 2.98 8.80 -3.58
N LEU A 31 3.54 7.73 -3.00
CA LEU A 31 3.51 6.40 -3.62
C LEU A 31 2.11 5.83 -3.61
N VAL A 32 1.41 5.89 -2.47
CA VAL A 32 -0.01 5.47 -2.37
C VAL A 32 -0.88 6.21 -3.39
N ARG A 33 -0.66 7.52 -3.57
CA ARG A 33 -1.34 8.32 -4.59
C ARG A 33 -1.02 7.85 -6.01
N THR A 34 0.24 7.53 -6.27
CA THR A 34 0.69 7.04 -7.57
C THR A 34 0.08 5.68 -7.87
N THR A 35 0.07 4.76 -6.91
CA THR A 35 -0.61 3.46 -6.97
C THR A 35 -2.08 3.63 -7.33
N HIS A 36 -2.81 4.50 -6.62
CA HIS A 36 -4.22 4.80 -6.92
C HIS A 36 -4.42 5.29 -8.36
N ASN A 37 -3.60 6.26 -8.80
CA ASN A 37 -3.73 6.82 -10.14
C ASN A 37 -3.43 5.79 -11.23
N LEU A 38 -2.38 4.98 -11.07
CA LEU A 38 -2.06 3.92 -12.03
C LEU A 38 -3.19 2.89 -12.12
N LEU A 39 -3.77 2.49 -10.99
CA LEU A 39 -4.93 1.58 -10.96
C LEU A 39 -6.16 2.17 -11.65
N ARG A 40 -6.38 3.47 -11.53
CA ARG A 40 -7.47 4.17 -12.22
C ARG A 40 -7.21 4.18 -13.73
N ASP A 41 -5.98 4.53 -14.09
CA ASP A 41 -5.61 4.86 -15.47
C ASP A 41 -5.26 3.62 -16.31
N MET A 42 -5.02 2.45 -15.70
CA MET A 42 -4.74 1.20 -16.42
C MET A 42 -5.99 0.57 -17.05
N GLY A 43 -7.14 0.62 -16.35
CA GLY A 43 -8.42 0.13 -16.86
C GLY A 43 -9.35 1.25 -17.36
N GLY A 44 -9.03 2.51 -17.08
CA GLY A 44 -9.85 3.65 -17.46
C GLY A 44 -11.23 3.64 -16.79
N HIS A 45 -12.25 4.04 -17.56
CA HIS A 45 -13.65 4.02 -17.09
C HIS A 45 -14.13 2.59 -16.88
N PHE A 46 -14.98 2.39 -15.87
CA PHE A 46 -15.57 1.07 -15.63
C PHE A 46 -16.45 0.65 -16.83
N PRO A 47 -16.24 -0.53 -17.44
CA PRO A 47 -17.00 -0.96 -18.62
C PRO A 47 -18.47 -1.23 -18.31
N LEU A 48 -19.36 -0.79 -19.20
CA LEU A 48 -20.81 -0.93 -19.01
C LEU A 48 -21.25 -2.40 -19.03
N GLU A 49 -20.60 -3.21 -19.84
CA GLU A 49 -20.80 -4.66 -19.93
C GLU A 49 -20.54 -5.38 -18.60
N CYS A 50 -19.66 -4.84 -17.75
CA CYS A 50 -19.31 -5.44 -16.46
C CYS A 50 -20.26 -5.05 -15.33
N LEU A 51 -21.23 -4.16 -15.57
CA LEU A 51 -22.16 -3.70 -14.53
C LEU A 51 -23.01 -4.82 -13.93
N GLN A 52 -23.40 -5.80 -14.75
CA GLN A 52 -24.22 -6.94 -14.29
C GLN A 52 -23.43 -7.91 -13.40
N GLU A 53 -22.10 -7.86 -13.44
CA GLU A 53 -21.21 -8.70 -12.64
C GLU A 53 -20.73 -8.02 -11.35
N ASN A 54 -21.17 -6.78 -11.10
CA ASN A 54 -20.74 -6.03 -9.93
C ASN A 54 -21.20 -6.71 -8.63
N VAL A 55 -20.24 -7.02 -7.76
CA VAL A 55 -20.47 -7.65 -6.47
C VAL A 55 -20.27 -6.61 -5.37
N PHE A 56 -21.18 -6.56 -4.40
CA PHE A 56 -20.97 -5.75 -3.21
C PHE A 56 -19.98 -6.45 -2.27
N MET A 57 -18.88 -5.77 -1.94
CA MET A 57 -17.91 -6.22 -0.96
C MET A 57 -17.92 -5.27 0.24
N ALA A 58 -18.11 -5.83 1.43
CA ALA A 58 -18.13 -5.03 2.65
C ALA A 58 -16.72 -4.50 2.94
N PHE A 59 -16.53 -3.19 2.82
CA PHE A 59 -15.25 -2.53 3.09
C PHE A 59 -14.87 -2.59 4.58
N PRO A 60 -13.62 -2.97 4.94
CA PRO A 60 -13.18 -3.13 6.32
C PRO A 60 -12.78 -1.78 6.93
N ALA A 61 -13.71 -0.83 7.02
CA ALA A 61 -13.43 0.52 7.53
C ALA A 61 -12.83 0.51 8.94
N THR A 62 -13.24 -0.43 9.79
CA THR A 62 -12.74 -0.60 11.16
C THR A 62 -11.26 -0.96 11.20
N SER A 63 -10.73 -1.66 10.19
CA SER A 63 -9.29 -1.95 10.08
C SER A 63 -8.45 -0.68 9.92
N PHE A 64 -9.04 0.41 9.46
CA PHE A 64 -8.41 1.72 9.30
C PHE A 64 -8.84 2.76 10.33
N ALA A 65 -9.64 2.39 11.34
CA ALA A 65 -10.10 3.33 12.37
C ALA A 65 -8.95 3.78 13.29
N THR A 66 -9.06 4.95 13.92
CA THR A 66 -8.09 5.48 14.89
C THR A 66 -6.68 5.71 14.32
N SER A 67 -6.24 6.97 14.29
CA SER A 67 -4.90 7.34 13.83
C SER A 67 -3.79 6.73 14.68
N GLY A 68 -2.64 6.46 14.06
CA GLY A 68 -1.42 5.99 14.73
C GLY A 68 -0.83 4.73 14.11
N ALA A 69 0.13 4.12 14.80
CA ALA A 69 0.88 2.96 14.32
C ALA A 69 0.01 1.78 13.84
N PRO A 70 -1.10 1.39 14.53
CA PRO A 70 -1.97 0.31 14.05
C PRO A 70 -2.63 0.59 12.70
N GLN A 71 -3.03 1.84 12.45
CA GLN A 71 -3.61 2.26 11.17
C GLN A 71 -2.56 2.23 10.07
N VAL A 72 -1.35 2.72 10.33
CA VAL A 72 -0.25 2.68 9.35
C VAL A 72 0.11 1.23 8.99
N ARG A 73 0.16 0.34 9.99
CA ARG A 73 0.38 -1.09 9.76
C ARG A 73 -0.75 -1.72 8.93
N ALA A 74 -2.01 -1.34 9.18
CA ALA A 74 -3.13 -1.80 8.36
C ALA A 74 -3.03 -1.35 6.89
N ILE A 75 -2.55 -0.13 6.63
CA ILE A 75 -2.30 0.35 5.26
C ILE A 75 -1.16 -0.44 4.61
N TYR A 76 -0.05 -0.66 5.31
CA TYR A 76 1.07 -1.47 4.83
C TYR A 76 0.62 -2.87 4.43
N GLU A 77 -0.22 -3.50 5.25
CA GLU A 77 -0.70 -4.87 5.01
C GLU A 77 -1.77 -4.90 3.92
N THR A 78 -2.53 -3.82 3.75
CA THR A 78 -3.41 -3.64 2.58
C THR A 78 -2.59 -3.63 1.29
N LEU A 79 -1.46 -2.90 1.25
CA LEU A 79 -0.58 -2.86 0.07
C LEU A 79 0.02 -4.25 -0.23
N LYS A 80 0.45 -5.00 0.81
CA LYS A 80 0.92 -6.39 0.64
C LYS A 80 -0.16 -7.33 0.12
N ASN A 81 -1.40 -7.20 0.57
CA ASN A 81 -2.50 -8.00 0.06
C ASN A 81 -2.80 -7.65 -1.41
N ILE A 82 -2.70 -6.38 -1.81
CA ILE A 82 -2.81 -5.98 -3.22
C ILE A 82 -1.66 -6.59 -4.03
N ASP A 83 -0.42 -6.49 -3.56
CA ASP A 83 0.75 -7.10 -4.21
C ASP A 83 0.55 -8.60 -4.45
N THR A 84 0.12 -9.32 -3.41
CA THR A 84 -0.19 -10.76 -3.46
C THR A 84 -1.29 -11.06 -4.47
N LEU A 85 -2.35 -10.24 -4.52
CA LEU A 85 -3.47 -10.41 -5.45
C LEU A 85 -3.04 -10.27 -6.91
N PHE A 86 -2.10 -9.35 -7.18
CA PHE A 86 -1.56 -9.07 -8.51
C PHE A 86 -0.38 -9.96 -8.90
N GLY A 87 0.08 -10.85 -8.02
CA GLY A 87 1.14 -11.82 -8.29
C GLY A 87 0.69 -13.09 -9.05
N THR A 88 -0.51 -13.08 -9.64
CA THR A 88 -1.03 -14.18 -10.47
C THR A 88 -0.68 -13.98 -11.95
N ASP A 89 -0.64 -15.07 -12.72
CA ASP A 89 -0.44 -15.04 -14.17
C ASP A 89 -1.73 -14.70 -14.95
N GLU A 90 -2.88 -14.64 -14.26
CA GLU A 90 -4.22 -14.45 -14.86
C GLU A 90 -4.68 -12.98 -14.87
N LEU A 91 -3.76 -12.04 -15.09
CA LEU A 91 -4.05 -10.60 -15.17
C LEU A 91 -4.77 -10.24 -16.48
N PRO A 92 -5.65 -9.21 -16.47
CA PRO A 92 -6.45 -8.86 -17.64
C PRO A 92 -5.58 -8.19 -18.72
N SER A 93 -5.52 -8.81 -19.89
CA SER A 93 -4.76 -8.29 -21.05
C SER A 93 -5.31 -6.99 -21.63
N MET A 94 -6.58 -6.65 -21.35
CA MET A 94 -7.22 -5.43 -21.84
C MET A 94 -6.83 -4.16 -21.09
N TRP A 95 -6.15 -4.27 -19.94
CA TRP A 95 -5.56 -3.11 -19.27
C TRP A 95 -4.30 -2.62 -19.99
N ASP A 96 -3.98 -1.36 -19.78
CA ASP A 96 -2.71 -0.75 -20.19
C ASP A 96 -1.54 -1.44 -19.46
N GLN A 97 -0.85 -2.34 -20.16
CA GLN A 97 0.19 -3.20 -19.60
C GLN A 97 1.38 -2.41 -19.01
N PRO A 98 1.92 -1.36 -19.67
CA PRO A 98 2.95 -0.52 -19.06
C PRO A 98 2.52 0.12 -17.72
N LYS A 99 1.26 0.56 -17.59
CA LYS A 99 0.76 1.11 -16.33
C LYS A 99 0.58 0.03 -15.27
N LEU A 100 0.16 -1.16 -15.65
CA LEU A 100 0.04 -2.32 -14.76
C LEU A 100 1.39 -2.73 -14.19
N GLU A 101 2.41 -2.84 -15.04
CA GLU A 101 3.79 -3.12 -14.61
C GLU A 101 4.30 -2.03 -13.68
N TYR A 102 4.08 -0.75 -14.02
CA TYR A 102 4.51 0.35 -13.17
C TYR A 102 3.76 0.36 -11.83
N PHE A 103 2.48 0.00 -11.82
CA PHE A 103 1.69 -0.14 -10.60
C PHE A 103 2.29 -1.19 -9.65
N GLN A 104 2.61 -2.39 -10.17
CA GLN A 104 3.25 -3.44 -9.40
C GLN A 104 4.60 -2.97 -8.83
N ASN A 105 5.42 -2.30 -9.65
CA ASN A 105 6.71 -1.75 -9.22
C ASN A 105 6.58 -0.69 -8.11
N ILE A 106 5.59 0.20 -8.17
CA ILE A 106 5.36 1.22 -7.13
C ILE A 106 4.90 0.58 -5.82
N ILE A 107 4.02 -0.42 -5.89
CA ILE A 107 3.59 -1.17 -4.70
C ILE A 107 4.77 -1.89 -4.06
N TYR A 108 5.53 -2.65 -4.85
CA TYR A 108 6.73 -3.34 -4.37
C TYR A 108 7.70 -2.37 -3.70
N ARG A 109 8.01 -1.23 -4.33
CA ARG A 109 8.85 -0.19 -3.73
C ARG A 109 8.30 0.30 -2.40
N GLN A 110 7.02 0.61 -2.31
CA GLN A 110 6.41 1.09 -1.07
C GLN A 110 6.47 0.04 0.05
N ILE A 111 6.33 -1.25 -0.28
CA ILE A 111 6.45 -2.34 0.69
C ILE A 111 7.89 -2.45 1.20
N GLU A 112 8.87 -2.46 0.30
CA GLU A 112 10.30 -2.56 0.67
C GLU A 112 10.75 -1.37 1.51
N GLU A 113 10.41 -0.14 1.09
CA GLU A 113 10.78 1.09 1.81
C GLU A 113 10.08 1.22 3.17
N SER A 114 9.08 0.38 3.46
CA SER A 114 8.31 0.40 4.70
C SER A 114 8.28 -0.96 5.41
N GLU A 115 9.22 -1.85 5.11
CA GLU A 115 9.29 -3.20 5.69
C GLU A 115 9.31 -3.18 7.22
N CYS A 116 9.89 -2.14 7.81
CA CYS A 116 9.91 -1.90 9.25
C CYS A 116 8.49 -1.88 9.89
N MET A 117 7.41 -1.65 9.13
CA MET A 117 6.03 -1.72 9.63
C MET A 117 5.60 -3.14 10.03
N SER A 118 6.27 -4.16 9.49
CA SER A 118 5.98 -5.57 9.80
C SER A 118 6.22 -5.93 11.28
N SER A 119 7.17 -5.25 11.92
CA SER A 119 7.63 -5.51 13.29
C SER A 119 7.07 -4.53 14.33
N VAL A 120 6.25 -3.56 13.93
CA VAL A 120 5.65 -2.59 14.85
C VAL A 120 4.60 -3.28 15.72
N ASP A 121 4.94 -3.49 17.00
CA ASP A 121 4.03 -4.05 17.97
C ASP A 121 2.82 -3.13 18.18
N THR A 122 1.63 -3.70 18.00
CA THR A 122 0.37 -2.98 17.93
C THR A 122 -0.70 -3.89 18.53
N SER A 123 -1.05 -3.62 19.79
CA SER A 123 -1.93 -4.49 20.58
C SER A 123 -3.33 -4.74 19.98
N ASP A 124 -3.83 -3.83 19.14
CA ASP A 124 -5.13 -3.91 18.47
C ASP A 124 -5.03 -4.42 17.01
N TYR A 125 -3.82 -4.61 16.48
CA TYR A 125 -3.61 -5.05 15.10
C TYR A 125 -4.21 -6.42 14.77
N PRO A 126 -4.24 -7.45 15.66
CA PRO A 126 -4.84 -8.74 15.33
C PRO A 126 -6.30 -8.64 14.83
N ILE A 127 -7.10 -7.74 15.41
CA ILE A 127 -8.50 -7.51 14.99
C ILE A 127 -8.54 -6.86 13.60
N ARG A 128 -7.67 -5.89 13.35
CA ARG A 128 -7.56 -5.22 12.04
C ARG A 128 -7.15 -6.21 10.95
N ALA A 129 -6.21 -7.10 11.28
CA ALA A 129 -5.72 -8.14 10.39
C ALA A 129 -6.83 -9.13 10.00
N GLU A 130 -7.72 -9.50 10.93
CA GLU A 130 -8.87 -10.35 10.62
C GLU A 130 -9.84 -9.69 9.63
N GLY A 131 -10.13 -8.40 9.83
CA GLY A 131 -10.95 -7.61 8.91
C GLY A 131 -10.35 -7.54 7.50
N LEU A 132 -9.04 -7.26 7.40
CA LEU A 132 -8.31 -7.23 6.11
C LEU A 132 -8.28 -8.61 5.45
N LYS A 133 -8.02 -9.68 6.22
CA LYS A 133 -8.01 -11.06 5.73
C LYS A 133 -9.36 -11.44 5.14
N THR A 134 -10.45 -11.09 5.82
CA THR A 134 -11.82 -11.36 5.32
C THR A 134 -12.09 -10.58 4.04
N TYR A 135 -11.75 -9.30 4.01
CA TYR A 135 -11.95 -8.43 2.84
C TYR A 135 -11.21 -8.92 1.61
N PHE A 136 -9.89 -9.16 1.72
CA PHE A 136 -9.09 -9.65 0.59
C PHE A 136 -9.39 -11.11 0.24
N GLY A 137 -9.81 -11.92 1.21
CA GLY A 137 -10.34 -13.26 0.96
C GLY A 137 -11.58 -13.23 0.06
N ASN A 138 -12.51 -12.31 0.31
CA ASN A 138 -13.70 -12.12 -0.52
C ASN A 138 -13.34 -11.61 -1.93
N ILE A 139 -12.41 -10.66 -2.04
CA ILE A 139 -11.89 -10.17 -3.34
C ILE A 139 -11.31 -11.34 -4.16
N ALA A 140 -10.46 -12.16 -3.54
CA ALA A 140 -9.86 -13.31 -4.20
C ALA A 140 -10.91 -14.38 -4.57
N ALA A 141 -11.95 -14.56 -3.75
CA ALA A 141 -13.06 -15.43 -4.07
C ALA A 141 -13.83 -14.95 -5.31
N VAL A 142 -14.11 -13.65 -5.44
CA VAL A 142 -14.75 -13.07 -6.64
C VAL A 142 -13.95 -13.39 -7.90
N LEU A 143 -12.62 -13.20 -7.89
CA LEU A 143 -11.79 -13.55 -9.03
C LEU A 143 -11.91 -15.05 -9.39
N LYS A 144 -11.80 -15.93 -8.40
CA LYS A 144 -11.88 -17.38 -8.61
C LYS A 144 -13.24 -17.84 -9.14
N GLU A 145 -14.33 -17.39 -8.52
CA GLU A 145 -15.70 -17.74 -8.92
C GLU A 145 -16.03 -17.28 -10.34
N LYS A 146 -15.39 -16.20 -10.78
CA LYS A 146 -15.56 -15.62 -12.12
C LYS A 146 -14.44 -16.02 -13.10
N ASN A 147 -13.63 -17.01 -12.75
CA ASN A 147 -12.51 -17.52 -13.57
C ASN A 147 -11.59 -16.41 -14.09
N PHE A 148 -11.27 -15.43 -13.24
CA PHE A 148 -10.37 -14.32 -13.54
C PHE A 148 -10.75 -13.56 -14.82
N SER A 149 -12.06 -13.51 -15.12
CA SER A 149 -12.58 -12.79 -16.29
C SER A 149 -12.21 -11.30 -16.21
N TYR A 150 -12.22 -10.65 -17.38
CA TYR A 150 -12.00 -9.21 -17.44
C TYR A 150 -12.96 -8.43 -16.51
N CYS A 151 -14.25 -8.77 -16.51
CA CYS A 151 -15.21 -8.11 -15.64
C CYS A 151 -14.99 -8.40 -14.15
N ALA A 152 -14.49 -9.58 -13.79
CA ALA A 152 -14.08 -9.86 -12.41
C ALA A 152 -12.96 -8.91 -11.97
N TRP A 153 -11.95 -8.74 -12.83
CA TRP A 153 -10.86 -7.81 -12.57
C TRP A 153 -11.30 -6.35 -12.52
N GLU A 154 -12.26 -5.91 -13.35
CA GLU A 154 -12.82 -4.56 -13.26
C GLU A 154 -13.56 -4.33 -11.94
N VAL A 155 -14.29 -5.32 -11.44
CA VAL A 155 -14.95 -5.27 -10.13
C VAL A 155 -13.90 -5.16 -9.01
N VAL A 156 -12.84 -5.98 -9.06
CA VAL A 156 -11.72 -5.89 -8.11
C VAL A 156 -11.03 -4.52 -8.18
N ARG A 157 -10.73 -4.04 -9.39
CA ARG A 157 -10.08 -2.73 -9.61
C ARG A 157 -10.89 -1.61 -9.00
N LYS A 158 -12.22 -1.63 -9.16
CA LYS A 158 -13.14 -0.67 -8.55
C LYS A 158 -13.07 -0.69 -7.01
N GLU A 159 -13.08 -1.86 -6.38
CA GLU A 159 -12.96 -1.97 -4.91
C GLU A 159 -11.60 -1.50 -4.39
N LEU A 160 -10.52 -1.83 -5.10
CA LEU A 160 -9.17 -1.39 -4.74
C LEU A 160 -8.97 0.11 -4.94
N LEU A 161 -9.59 0.71 -5.97
CA LEU A 161 -9.65 2.16 -6.14
C LEU A 161 -10.33 2.82 -4.95
N TYR A 162 -11.51 2.33 -4.56
CA TYR A 162 -12.21 2.83 -3.38
C TYR A 162 -11.36 2.68 -2.11
N THR A 163 -10.66 1.56 -1.95
CA THR A 163 -9.78 1.30 -0.80
C THR A 163 -8.64 2.31 -0.72
N LEU A 164 -7.91 2.52 -1.81
CA LEU A 164 -6.80 3.46 -1.88
C LEU A 164 -7.28 4.91 -1.75
N GLU A 165 -8.42 5.25 -2.32
CA GLU A 165 -9.04 6.56 -2.16
C GLU A 165 -9.45 6.82 -0.69
N PHE A 166 -10.02 5.82 -0.02
CA PHE A 166 -10.35 5.91 1.40
C PHE A 166 -9.11 6.21 2.26
N ILE A 167 -8.01 5.48 2.02
CA ILE A 167 -6.71 5.70 2.68
C ILE A 167 -6.23 7.13 2.43
N LEU A 168 -6.18 7.57 1.18
CA LEU A 168 -5.72 8.92 0.82
C LEU A 168 -6.56 10.03 1.46
N LYS A 169 -7.86 9.82 1.67
CA LYS A 169 -8.75 10.82 2.27
C LYS A 169 -8.76 10.81 3.80
N HIS A 170 -8.71 9.65 4.43
CA HIS A 170 -8.97 9.50 5.87
C HIS A 170 -7.73 9.18 6.71
N THR A 171 -6.61 8.84 6.07
CA THR A 171 -5.37 8.52 6.77
C THR A 171 -4.20 9.37 6.28
N SER A 172 -4.48 10.50 5.62
CA SER A 172 -3.44 11.38 5.05
C SER A 172 -2.45 11.87 6.10
N ASP A 173 -2.91 12.15 7.32
CA ASP A 173 -2.07 12.63 8.42
C ASP A 173 -1.09 11.56 8.94
N SER A 174 -1.38 10.29 8.66
CA SER A 174 -0.54 9.14 9.02
C SER A 174 0.48 8.79 7.94
N LEU A 175 0.44 9.46 6.78
CA LEU A 175 1.34 9.24 5.65
C LEU A 175 2.42 10.32 5.58
N LEU A 176 3.62 9.93 5.17
CA LEU A 176 4.70 10.88 4.90
C LEU A 176 4.46 11.54 3.54
N TRP A 177 4.26 12.85 3.56
CA TRP A 177 4.22 13.68 2.36
C TRP A 177 5.51 14.49 2.28
N SER A 178 6.20 14.47 1.14
CA SER A 178 7.24 15.46 0.94
C SER A 178 6.57 16.83 0.85
N ASN A 179 6.95 17.74 1.73
CA ASN A 179 6.61 19.15 1.53
C ASN A 179 7.30 19.57 0.24
N ARG A 180 6.50 19.83 -0.79
CA ARG A 180 6.95 20.44 -2.03
C ARG A 180 7.41 21.85 -1.65
N THR A 181 8.73 22.03 -1.48
CA THR A 181 9.37 23.35 -1.53
C THR A 181 9.52 23.76 -2.98
#